data_AF-A0A452I3W8-F1
#
_entry.id   AF-A0A452I3W8-F1
#
_cell.length_a   1.000
_cell.length_b   1.000
_cell.length_c   1.000
_cell.angle_alpha   90.00
_cell.angle_beta   90.00
_cell.angle_gamma   90.00
#
_symmetry.space_group_name_H-M   'P 1'
#
loop_
_entity.id
_entity.type
_entity.pdbx_description
1 polymer ?
#
loop_
_entity_poly.entity_id
_entity_poly.type
_entity_poly.pdbx_seq_one_letter_code
_entity_poly.pdbx_strand_id
1 'polypeptide(L)'
;HVYFSRSQHLTSASIQTFLLEKTRVAYQAPCERNFHIFYQITKGATKDERLEWNLPEGANFFWLPNSERTLEGKILKLTTETDTKGLTVVCKIL
;
A
#
# COMPACT_ATOMS: atom_id res chain seq x y z
N HIS A 1 5.32 8.12 17.39
CA HIS A 1 6.35 8.46 18.38
C HIS A 1 7.71 7.92 17.95
N VAL A 2 8.78 8.70 18.04
CA VAL A 2 10.13 8.30 17.64
C VAL A 2 11.07 8.50 18.83
N TYR A 3 11.90 7.50 19.13
CA TYR A 3 12.78 7.45 20.29
C TYR A 3 14.24 7.46 19.83
N PHE A 4 15.03 8.36 20.42
CA PHE A 4 16.45 8.55 20.11
C PHE A 4 17.32 8.30 21.33
N SER A 5 18.55 7.83 21.10
CA SER A 5 19.56 7.65 22.13
C SER A 5 20.18 9.00 22.53
N ARG A 6 20.92 9.03 23.64
CA ARG A 6 21.70 10.22 24.06
C ARG A 6 22.76 10.65 23.03
N SER A 7 23.17 9.74 22.15
CA SER A 7 24.08 10.02 21.03
C SER A 7 23.35 10.36 19.72
N GLN A 8 22.06 10.73 19.78
CA GLN A 8 21.21 11.10 18.64
C GLN A 8 20.97 9.98 17.60
N HIS A 9 21.18 8.72 17.97
CA HIS A 9 20.86 7.60 17.10
C HIS A 9 19.39 7.19 17.26
N LEU A 10 18.70 6.94 16.14
CA LEU A 10 17.35 6.40 16.15
C LEU A 10 17.36 5.02 16.83
N THR A 11 16.59 4.89 17.90
CA THR A 11 16.53 3.66 18.70
C THR A 11 15.26 2.87 18.43
N SER A 12 14.10 3.55 18.40
CA SER A 12 12.81 2.89 18.19
C SER A 12 11.79 3.88 17.62
N ALA A 13 10.77 3.37 16.95
CA ALA A 13 9.60 4.13 16.55
C ALA A 13 8.34 3.34 16.87
N SER A 14 7.30 4.05 17.31
CA SER A 14 5.96 3.54 17.51
C SER A 14 5.01 4.33 16.62
N ILE A 15 4.25 3.63 15.78
CA ILE A 15 3.22 4.24 14.93
C ILE A 15 1.87 3.92 15.55
N GLN A 16 1.06 4.94 15.76
CA GLN A 16 -0.33 4.78 16.16
C GLN A 16 -1.21 5.30 15.03
N THR A 17 -1.99 4.39 14.46
CA THR A 17 -2.96 4.73 13.42
C THR A 17 -4.30 4.93 14.09
N PHE A 18 -4.85 6.13 13.96
CA PHE A 18 -6.18 6.47 14.47
C PHE A 18 -7.16 6.62 13.32
N LEU A 19 -8.42 6.23 13.57
CA LEU A 19 -9.57 6.49 12.69
C LEU A 19 -9.37 6.02 11.24
N LEU A 20 -8.96 4.76 11.05
CA LEU A 20 -9.03 4.17 9.72
C LEU A 20 -10.49 4.18 9.24
N GLU A 21 -10.74 4.85 8.13
CA GLU A 21 -12.08 5.00 7.55
C GLU A 21 -12.54 3.65 6.95
N LYS A 22 -13.13 2.78 7.78
CA LYS A 22 -13.60 1.44 7.36
C LYS A 22 -14.59 1.50 6.19
N THR A 23 -15.42 2.55 6.16
CA THR A 23 -16.41 2.78 5.09
C THR A 23 -15.76 2.95 3.74
N ARG A 24 -14.56 3.55 3.67
CA ARG A 24 -13.81 3.78 2.42
C ARG A 24 -13.42 2.47 1.72
N VAL A 25 -13.33 1.36 2.44
CA VAL A 25 -13.05 0.05 1.82
C VAL A 25 -14.27 -0.46 1.06
N ALA A 26 -15.47 -0.31 1.64
CA ALA A 26 -16.71 -0.86 1.11
C ALA A 26 -17.42 0.06 0.11
N TYR A 27 -17.28 1.38 0.28
CA TYR A 27 -17.96 2.39 -0.52
C TYR A 27 -17.01 3.52 -0.90
N GLN A 28 -17.11 3.97 -2.15
CA GLN A 28 -16.44 5.16 -2.66
C GLN A 28 -17.49 6.04 -3.32
N ALA A 29 -17.50 7.33 -2.97
CA ALA A 29 -18.38 8.30 -3.62
C ALA A 29 -18.03 8.41 -5.12
N PRO A 30 -18.97 8.88 -5.97
CA PRO A 30 -18.67 9.15 -7.37
C PRO A 30 -17.42 10.01 -7.50
N CYS A 31 -16.50 9.62 -8.39
CA CYS A 31 -15.18 10.25 -8.60
C CYS A 31 -14.11 10.03 -7.51
N GLU A 32 -14.41 9.35 -6.40
CA GLU A 32 -13.41 8.99 -5.40
C GLU A 32 -12.67 7.68 -5.72
N ARG A 33 -11.47 7.53 -5.13
CA ARG A 33 -10.66 6.31 -5.21
C ARG A 33 -10.63 5.60 -3.85
N ASN A 34 -10.37 4.30 -3.89
CA ASN A 34 -10.04 3.53 -2.70
C ASN A 34 -8.59 3.80 -2.26
N PHE A 35 -8.13 3.13 -1.21
CA PHE A 35 -6.74 3.23 -0.75
C PHE A 35 -5.73 2.85 -1.84
N HIS A 36 -4.61 3.56 -1.88
CA HIS A 36 -3.59 3.39 -2.91
C HIS A 36 -3.01 1.97 -2.99
N ILE A 37 -2.93 1.27 -1.85
CA ILE A 37 -2.38 -0.09 -1.78
C ILE A 37 -3.11 -1.07 -2.71
N PHE A 38 -4.42 -0.88 -2.88
CA PHE A 38 -5.25 -1.71 -3.75
C PHE A 38 -4.87 -1.55 -5.23
N TYR A 39 -4.59 -0.32 -5.67
CA TYR A 39 -4.12 -0.05 -7.04
C TYR A 39 -2.66 -0.49 -7.24
N GLN A 40 -1.84 -0.36 -6.19
CA GLN A 40 -0.45 -0.81 -6.20
C GLN A 40 -0.35 -2.33 -6.33
N ILE A 41 -1.15 -3.09 -5.59
CA ILE A 41 -1.19 -4.56 -5.67
C ILE A 41 -1.71 -4.99 -7.05
N THR A 42 -2.84 -4.47 -7.49
CA THR A 42 -3.44 -4.90 -8.77
C THR A 42 -2.58 -4.63 -10.00
N LYS A 43 -1.81 -3.53 -10.00
CA LYS A 43 -0.91 -3.16 -11.10
C LYS A 43 0.52 -3.69 -10.93
N GLY A 44 0.98 -3.87 -9.70
CA GLY A 44 2.36 -4.20 -9.37
C GLY A 44 2.62 -5.69 -9.11
N ALA A 45 1.57 -6.49 -8.89
CA ALA A 45 1.72 -7.92 -8.60
C ALA A 45 2.29 -8.69 -9.80
N THR A 46 3.25 -9.56 -9.51
CA THR A 46 3.85 -10.52 -10.44
C THR A 46 2.86 -11.61 -10.86
N LYS A 47 3.20 -12.41 -11.86
CA LYS A 47 2.36 -13.53 -12.31
C LYS A 47 2.15 -14.58 -11.22
N ASP A 48 3.20 -14.87 -10.45
CA ASP A 48 3.15 -15.86 -9.38
C ASP A 48 2.29 -15.38 -8.21
N GLU A 49 2.48 -14.13 -7.75
CA GLU A 49 1.62 -13.51 -6.72
C GLU A 49 0.15 -13.44 -7.14
N ARG A 50 -0.10 -13.14 -8.41
CA ARG A 50 -1.46 -13.11 -8.97
C ARG A 50 -2.13 -14.48 -8.94
N LEU A 51 -1.38 -15.54 -9.21
CA LEU A 51 -1.87 -16.91 -9.09
C LEU A 51 -2.17 -17.27 -7.64
N GLU A 52 -1.25 -16.94 -6.73
CA GLU A 52 -1.39 -17.22 -5.30
C GLU A 52 -2.59 -16.48 -4.67
N TRP A 53 -2.78 -15.20 -5.01
CA TRP A 53 -3.83 -14.35 -4.42
C TRP A 53 -5.16 -14.42 -5.16
N ASN A 54 -5.29 -15.29 -6.18
CA ASN A 54 -6.45 -15.35 -7.06
C ASN A 54 -6.83 -13.98 -7.62
N LEU A 55 -5.84 -13.26 -8.14
CA LEU A 55 -5.98 -11.93 -8.71
C LEU A 55 -5.82 -12.02 -10.24
N PRO A 56 -6.90 -12.23 -11.02
CA PRO A 56 -6.82 -12.36 -12.47
C PRO A 56 -6.36 -11.07 -13.16
N GLU A 57 -5.67 -11.19 -14.29
CA GLU A 57 -5.18 -10.04 -15.07
C GLU A 57 -6.33 -9.33 -15.76
N GLY A 58 -6.36 -8.00 -15.69
CA GLY A 58 -7.47 -7.20 -16.22
C GLY A 58 -8.79 -7.33 -15.46
N ALA A 59 -8.81 -7.99 -14.29
CA ALA A 59 -10.01 -8.11 -13.48
C ALA A 59 -10.54 -6.73 -13.04
N ASN A 60 -11.84 -6.51 -13.20
CA ASN A 60 -12.50 -5.31 -12.71
C ASN A 60 -13.10 -5.58 -11.33
N PHE A 61 -12.64 -4.83 -10.33
CA PHE A 61 -13.11 -4.96 -8.96
C PHE A 61 -14.05 -3.80 -8.62
N PHE A 62 -15.22 -4.11 -8.07
CA PHE A 62 -16.20 -3.10 -7.64
C PHE A 62 -15.60 -2.11 -6.61
N TRP A 63 -14.76 -2.61 -5.71
CA TRP A 63 -14.05 -1.81 -4.70
C TRP A 63 -12.83 -1.05 -5.26
N LEU A 64 -12.54 -1.15 -6.56
CA LEU A 64 -11.43 -0.47 -7.22
C LEU A 64 -11.93 0.50 -8.31
N PRO A 65 -12.81 1.47 -8.00
CA PRO A 65 -13.29 2.43 -8.98
C PRO A 65 -12.15 3.32 -9.48
N ASN A 66 -12.31 3.91 -10.66
CA ASN A 66 -11.38 4.91 -11.22
C ASN A 66 -9.92 4.40 -11.36
N SER A 67 -9.72 3.10 -11.66
CA SER A 67 -8.40 2.46 -11.81
C SER A 67 -7.55 3.00 -12.97
N GLU A 68 -8.19 3.61 -13.96
CA GLU A 68 -7.57 4.18 -15.16
C GLU A 68 -6.99 5.58 -14.95
N ARG A 69 -7.36 6.28 -13.87
CA ARG A 69 -6.77 7.58 -13.55
C ARG A 69 -5.33 7.37 -13.06
N THR A 70 -4.38 7.61 -13.95
CA THR A 70 -2.94 7.48 -13.75
C THR A 70 -2.53 8.16 -12.43
N LEU A 71 -1.86 7.41 -11.55
CA LEU A 71 -1.16 7.99 -10.42
C LEU A 71 0.03 8.74 -11.01
N GLU A 72 -0.07 10.06 -11.08
CA GLU A 72 1.04 10.93 -11.49
C GLU A 72 2.29 10.58 -10.64
N GLY A 73 3.33 10.09 -11.32
CA GLY A 73 4.70 10.22 -10.84
C GLY A 73 5.32 9.12 -9.97
N LYS A 74 4.71 7.95 -9.74
CA LYS A 74 5.43 6.84 -9.09
C LYS A 74 5.22 5.53 -9.85
N ILE A 75 6.28 5.07 -10.50
CA ILE A 75 6.40 3.72 -11.05
C ILE A 75 5.98 2.75 -9.93
N LEU A 76 4.82 2.09 -10.09
CA LEU A 76 4.22 1.15 -9.13
C LEU A 76 4.98 -0.19 -9.14
N LYS A 77 6.30 -0.15 -9.04
CA LYS A 77 7.06 -1.35 -8.71
C LYS A 77 6.82 -1.60 -7.23
N LEU A 78 6.16 -2.71 -6.91
CA LEU A 78 6.28 -3.32 -5.59
C LEU A 78 7.77 -3.60 -5.43
N THR A 79 8.52 -2.70 -4.78
CA THR A 79 9.92 -2.92 -4.49
C THR A 79 9.98 -4.03 -3.46
N THR A 80 10.18 -5.26 -3.92
CA THR A 80 10.64 -6.39 -3.11
C THR A 80 12.11 -6.13 -2.76
N GLU A 81 12.36 -5.12 -1.93
CA GLU A 81 13.64 -4.97 -1.25
C GLU A 81 13.57 -5.86 -0.02
N THR A 82 14.01 -7.10 -0.17
CA THR A 82 14.33 -8.00 0.95
C THR A 82 15.58 -7.47 1.64
N ASP A 83 15.41 -6.42 2.44
CA ASP A 83 16.48 -5.97 3.32
C ASP A 83 16.50 -6.91 4.54
N THR A 84 17.66 -7.50 4.81
CA THR A 84 17.92 -8.61 5.74
C THR A 84 17.73 -8.24 7.22
N LYS A 85 17.02 -7.14 7.50
CA LYS A 85 16.76 -6.60 8.83
C LYS A 85 15.31 -6.15 8.98
N GLY A 86 14.37 -7.10 8.91
CA GLY A 86 13.13 -7.15 9.71
C GLY A 86 12.20 -5.92 9.85
N LEU A 87 12.45 -4.80 9.18
CA LEU A 87 11.58 -3.64 9.07
C LEU A 87 11.10 -3.57 7.63
N THR A 88 10.35 -4.59 7.23
CA THR A 88 9.62 -4.62 5.98
C THR A 88 8.74 -3.38 5.89
N VAL A 89 9.14 -2.43 5.03
CA VAL A 89 8.39 -1.58 4.08
C VAL A 89 6.87 -1.45 4.25
N VAL A 90 6.35 -1.38 5.47
CA VAL A 90 5.00 -0.84 5.73
C VAL A 90 5.04 0.70 5.75
N CYS A 91 6.24 1.28 5.91
CA CYS A 91 6.48 2.73 5.94
C CYS A 91 6.30 3.44 4.57
N LYS A 92 6.04 2.71 3.48
CA LYS A 92 5.72 3.33 2.17
C LYS A 92 4.21 3.59 1.97
N ILE A 93 3.36 3.13 2.90
CA ILE A 93 1.89 3.13 2.76
C ILE A 93 1.21 4.22 3.61
N LEU A 94 1.95 4.95 4.45
CA LEU A 94 1.50 6.23 5.03
C LEU A 94 2.15 7.40 4.30
#